data_AF-A0A1Y3BUZ4-F1
#
_entry.id   AF-A0A1Y3BUZ4-F1
#
_cell.length_a   1.000
_cell.length_b   1.000
_cell.length_c   1.000
_cell.angle_alpha   90.00
_cell.angle_beta   90.00
_cell.angle_gamma   90.00
#
_symmetry.space_group_name_H-M   'P 1'
#
loop_
_entity.id
_entity.type
_entity.pdbx_description
1 polymer ?
#
loop_
_entity_poly.entity_id
_entity_poly.type
_entity_poly.pdbx_seq_one_letter_code
_entity_poly.pdbx_strand_id
1 'polypeptide(L)'
;MIAKFSGGCAFYKAELEHYDKENPSSKRHSTVLIKCYPPSGTESCGEKEVLTEIEILSGGVKHPNIVNLLGFCYLENLKDKPVLTWEKRLKIRIDVAHALRYIHSEIEDQKMIINHDIWSYNIGLDENFGAKIINFWWSVFLSPDQENKDHHLIGVGRKFNRDPEYEKNRKLKKESDVYGFGVVLFEILCGRLAYDPIYLKESWRGLAPVARRSFSTRTLEELIDPIIKEEVGENGFVLNRGPNKDSLHTFITIAHQCVAETQDQRPTMKVVVKELEKALFFQNNNKDNPKMSLEDIKQVTPNFHDDNFIGGGGFGKVYKGNLQDGDGFKTIVAKRLDTRFGQGEQQFFSELQILLLIHFV
;
A
#
# COMPACT_ATOMS: atom_id res chain seq x y z
N MET A 1 -14.87 -14.32 -22.64
CA MET A 1 -14.22 -13.42 -23.61
C MET A 1 -12.72 -13.61 -23.42
N ILE A 2 -11.93 -13.70 -24.50
CA ILE A 2 -10.51 -14.09 -24.43
C ILE A 2 -9.67 -12.81 -24.27
N ALA A 3 -9.01 -12.63 -23.14
CA ALA A 3 -7.92 -11.67 -23.03
C ALA A 3 -6.59 -12.42 -23.01
N LYS A 4 -5.82 -12.21 -24.08
CA LYS A 4 -4.43 -12.67 -24.18
C LYS A 4 -3.58 -11.67 -23.41
N PHE A 5 -3.04 -12.07 -22.26
CA PHE A 5 -2.23 -11.18 -21.41
C PHE A 5 -0.74 -11.35 -21.69
N SER A 6 0.01 -10.25 -21.58
CA SER A 6 1.47 -10.23 -21.71
C SER A 6 2.10 -11.01 -20.55
N GLY A 7 2.79 -12.11 -20.86
CA GLY A 7 3.37 -13.01 -19.86
C GLY A 7 3.33 -14.49 -20.25
N GLY A 8 2.81 -14.84 -21.42
CA GLY A 8 2.80 -16.22 -21.92
C GLY A 8 1.58 -17.02 -21.51
N CYS A 9 0.90 -16.70 -20.41
CA CYS A 9 -0.33 -17.37 -19.98
C CYS A 9 -1.59 -16.75 -20.58
N ALA A 10 -2.61 -17.59 -20.82
CA ALA A 10 -3.97 -17.14 -21.10
C ALA A 10 -4.86 -17.37 -19.86
N PHE A 11 -5.63 -16.37 -19.48
CA PHE A 11 -6.59 -16.48 -18.38
C PHE A 11 -8.00 -16.65 -18.93
N TYR A 12 -8.77 -17.55 -18.33
CA TYR A 12 -10.14 -17.85 -18.71
C TYR A 12 -11.04 -17.74 -17.49
N LYS A 13 -12.11 -16.95 -17.59
CA LYS A 13 -13.19 -17.00 -16.61
C LYS A 13 -14.05 -18.23 -16.88
N ALA A 14 -14.31 -19.04 -15.85
CA ALA A 14 -15.22 -20.18 -15.92
C ALA A 14 -16.15 -20.23 -14.71
N GLU A 15 -17.34 -20.78 -14.88
CA GLU A 15 -18.26 -21.07 -13.79
C GLU A 15 -18.15 -22.55 -13.43
N LEU A 16 -17.78 -22.85 -12.19
CA LEU A 16 -17.66 -24.21 -11.66
C LEU A 16 -18.90 -24.54 -10.84
N GLU A 17 -19.65 -25.53 -11.30
CA GLU A 17 -20.67 -26.19 -10.49
C GLU A 17 -20.01 -27.18 -9.54
N HIS A 18 -20.27 -27.03 -8.24
CA HIS A 18 -19.85 -28.00 -7.24
C HIS A 18 -20.98 -28.23 -6.23
N TYR A 19 -20.99 -29.45 -5.68
CA TYR A 19 -21.96 -29.84 -4.66
C TYR A 19 -21.60 -29.20 -3.32
N ASP A 20 -22.60 -28.65 -2.65
CA ASP A 20 -22.43 -28.21 -1.28
C ASP A 20 -22.11 -29.43 -0.41
N LYS A 21 -20.95 -29.41 0.27
CA LYS A 21 -20.51 -30.52 1.13
C LYS A 21 -21.50 -30.79 2.26
N GLU A 22 -22.26 -29.77 2.68
CA GLU A 22 -23.24 -29.88 3.76
C GLU A 22 -24.66 -30.17 3.23
N ASN A 23 -24.91 -29.94 1.94
CA ASN A 23 -26.19 -30.25 1.31
C ASN A 23 -26.02 -30.72 -0.15
N PRO A 24 -25.90 -32.04 -0.40
CA PRO A 24 -25.69 -32.62 -1.73
C PRO A 24 -26.80 -32.32 -2.75
N SER A 25 -27.96 -31.81 -2.30
CA SER A 25 -29.08 -31.39 -3.16
C SER A 25 -28.97 -29.94 -3.63
N SER A 26 -28.05 -29.15 -3.06
CA SER A 26 -27.76 -27.76 -3.44
C SER A 26 -26.53 -27.69 -4.33
N LYS A 27 -26.68 -27.09 -5.51
CA LYS A 27 -25.57 -26.75 -6.40
C LYS A 27 -25.11 -25.33 -6.08
N ARG A 28 -23.82 -25.16 -5.81
CA ARG A 28 -23.18 -23.84 -5.77
C ARG A 28 -22.43 -23.59 -7.07
N HIS A 29 -22.56 -22.38 -7.58
CA HIS A 29 -21.79 -21.87 -8.70
C HIS A 29 -20.67 -20.99 -8.13
N SER A 30 -19.43 -21.32 -8.47
CA SER A 30 -18.29 -20.43 -8.20
C SER A 30 -17.67 -19.99 -9.50
N THR A 31 -17.53 -18.68 -9.66
CA THR A 31 -16.68 -18.10 -10.68
C THR A 31 -15.21 -18.40 -10.33
N VAL A 32 -14.50 -19.04 -11.24
CA VAL A 32 -13.05 -19.27 -11.13
C VAL A 32 -12.30 -18.64 -12.30
N LEU A 33 -11.02 -18.37 -12.06
CA LEU A 33 -10.08 -18.03 -13.11
C LEU A 33 -9.18 -19.23 -13.40
N ILE A 34 -9.22 -19.70 -14.64
CA ILE A 34 -8.36 -20.75 -15.14
C ILE A 34 -7.16 -20.08 -15.80
N LYS A 35 -5.99 -20.32 -15.22
CA LYS A 35 -4.70 -19.89 -15.76
C LYS A 35 -4.16 -21.02 -16.65
N CYS A 36 -4.19 -20.83 -17.97
CA CYS A 36 -3.78 -21.84 -18.94
C CYS A 36 -2.42 -21.51 -19.54
N TYR A 37 -1.55 -22.52 -19.53
CA TYR A 37 -0.17 -22.43 -19.96
C TYR A 37 -0.05 -22.91 -21.42
N PRO A 38 0.62 -22.18 -22.31
CA PRO A 38 0.82 -22.61 -23.68
C PRO A 38 1.73 -23.87 -23.71
N PRO A 39 1.57 -24.74 -24.72
CA PRO A 39 2.45 -25.89 -24.89
C PRO A 39 3.91 -25.43 -25.00
N SER A 40 4.82 -26.16 -24.37
CA SER A 40 6.26 -25.91 -24.31
C SER A 40 6.83 -25.54 -25.69
N GLY A 41 7.35 -24.31 -25.84
CA GLY A 41 7.93 -23.83 -27.10
C GLY A 41 7.95 -22.30 -27.27
N THR A 42 7.21 -21.55 -26.45
CA THR A 42 7.26 -20.08 -26.43
C THR A 42 7.90 -19.60 -25.12
N GLU A 43 9.11 -19.05 -25.24
CA GLU A 43 10.07 -18.41 -24.31
C GLU A 43 9.61 -17.69 -23.01
N SER A 44 8.42 -17.92 -22.43
CA SER A 44 7.94 -17.13 -21.28
C SER A 44 7.37 -17.90 -20.10
N CYS A 45 7.19 -19.22 -20.20
CA CYS A 45 6.72 -20.02 -19.07
C CYS A 45 7.33 -21.43 -19.14
N GLY A 46 8.20 -21.77 -18.19
CA GLY A 46 8.71 -23.13 -18.02
C GLY A 46 7.84 -23.91 -17.03
N GLU A 47 7.90 -25.24 -17.14
CA GLU A 47 7.24 -26.17 -16.20
C GLU A 47 7.63 -25.87 -14.74
N LYS A 48 8.87 -25.43 -14.52
CA LYS A 48 9.40 -25.07 -13.20
C LYS A 48 8.63 -23.92 -12.55
N GLU A 49 8.35 -22.84 -13.27
CA GLU A 49 7.62 -21.68 -12.73
C GLU A 49 6.17 -22.04 -12.34
N VAL A 50 5.54 -22.92 -13.12
CA VAL A 50 4.19 -23.44 -12.81
C VAL A 50 4.20 -24.28 -11.54
N LEU A 51 5.17 -25.19 -11.42
CA LEU A 51 5.31 -26.04 -10.24
C LEU A 51 5.61 -25.22 -8.98
N THR A 52 6.45 -24.18 -9.08
CA THR A 52 6.72 -23.25 -7.97
C THR A 52 5.45 -22.58 -7.46
N GLU A 53 4.61 -22.04 -8.35
CA GLU A 53 3.36 -21.40 -7.95
C GLU A 53 2.39 -22.40 -7.32
N ILE A 54 2.27 -23.60 -7.88
CA ILE A 54 1.45 -24.67 -7.29
C ILE A 54 1.98 -25.04 -5.91
N GLU A 55 3.28 -25.22 -5.74
CA GLU A 55 3.91 -25.56 -4.46
C GLU A 55 3.65 -24.49 -3.40
N ILE A 56 3.81 -23.20 -3.73
CA ILE A 56 3.54 -22.10 -2.81
C ILE A 56 2.06 -22.05 -2.42
N LEU A 57 1.15 -22.08 -3.40
CA LEU A 57 -0.28 -21.90 -3.15
C LEU A 57 -0.96 -23.14 -2.55
N SER A 58 -0.37 -24.33 -2.73
CA SER A 58 -0.84 -25.57 -2.09
C SER A 58 -0.14 -25.86 -0.76
N GLY A 59 1.08 -25.36 -0.57
CA GLY A 59 1.99 -25.64 0.54
C GLY A 59 1.74 -24.84 1.82
N GLY A 60 0.55 -24.25 1.99
CA GLY A 60 0.14 -23.63 3.27
C GLY A 60 0.03 -22.10 3.28
N VAL A 61 0.38 -21.40 2.19
CA VAL A 61 0.16 -19.95 2.08
C VAL A 61 -1.34 -19.67 2.03
N LYS A 62 -1.90 -19.19 3.14
CA LYS A 62 -3.32 -18.84 3.27
C LYS A 62 -3.45 -17.46 3.90
N HIS A 63 -3.78 -16.46 3.08
CA HIS A 63 -3.92 -15.09 3.52
C HIS A 63 -5.05 -14.39 2.74
N PRO A 64 -5.88 -13.54 3.37
CA PRO A 64 -6.99 -12.87 2.69
C PRO A 64 -6.55 -12.06 1.45
N ASN A 65 -5.35 -11.48 1.49
CA ASN A 65 -4.76 -10.69 0.40
C ASN A 65 -3.82 -11.48 -0.53
N ILE A 66 -3.91 -12.82 -0.54
CA ILE A 66 -3.21 -13.69 -1.49
C ILE A 66 -4.25 -14.54 -2.21
N VAL A 67 -4.03 -14.80 -3.50
CA VAL A 67 -4.90 -15.67 -4.29
C VAL A 67 -4.90 -17.11 -3.76
N ASN A 68 -6.06 -17.76 -3.73
CA ASN A 68 -6.14 -19.19 -3.49
C ASN A 68 -6.14 -19.94 -4.82
N LEU A 69 -5.47 -21.11 -4.88
CA LEU A 69 -5.39 -21.96 -6.07
C LEU A 69 -6.76 -22.42 -6.63
N LEU A 70 -7.83 -22.27 -5.85
CA LEU A 70 -9.20 -22.66 -6.21
C LEU A 70 -10.08 -21.50 -6.73
N GLY A 71 -9.55 -20.29 -6.87
CA GLY A 71 -10.20 -19.23 -7.64
C GLY A 71 -9.95 -17.81 -7.16
N PHE A 72 -10.03 -16.88 -8.13
CA PHE A 72 -10.31 -15.46 -7.90
C PHE A 72 -11.09 -14.89 -9.08
N CYS A 73 -11.84 -13.81 -8.82
CA CYS A 73 -12.57 -13.06 -9.84
C CYS A 73 -11.64 -11.98 -10.43
N TYR A 74 -11.48 -11.96 -11.75
CA TYR A 74 -10.81 -10.86 -12.45
C TYR A 74 -11.87 -9.87 -12.93
N LEU A 75 -11.80 -8.63 -12.45
CA LEU A 75 -12.58 -7.53 -13.02
C LEU A 75 -11.98 -7.13 -14.37
N GLU A 76 -12.37 -7.86 -15.40
CA GLU A 76 -12.06 -7.53 -16.79
C GLU A 76 -12.85 -6.28 -17.19
N ASN A 77 -12.14 -5.24 -17.62
CA ASN A 77 -12.68 -4.13 -18.41
C ASN A 77 -14.01 -3.55 -17.86
N LEU A 78 -13.94 -2.88 -16.71
CA LEU A 78 -14.94 -1.87 -16.37
C LEU A 78 -14.89 -0.81 -17.48
N LYS A 79 -15.83 -0.90 -18.44
CA LYS A 79 -16.03 0.09 -19.50
C LYS A 79 -16.29 1.49 -18.91
N ASP A 80 -16.72 1.53 -17.64
CA ASP A 80 -16.72 2.67 -16.75
C ASP A 80 -15.76 2.40 -15.60
N LYS A 81 -14.48 2.76 -15.72
CA LYS A 81 -13.53 2.63 -14.59
C LYS A 81 -13.94 3.66 -13.53
N PRO A 82 -14.46 3.23 -12.35
CA PRO A 82 -14.75 4.17 -11.30
C PRO A 82 -13.44 4.81 -10.86
N VAL A 83 -13.44 6.14 -10.77
CA VAL A 83 -12.33 6.88 -10.19
C VAL A 83 -12.17 6.43 -8.74
N LEU A 84 -11.02 5.84 -8.41
CA LEU A 84 -10.72 5.42 -7.05
C LEU A 84 -10.34 6.65 -6.21
N THR A 85 -11.08 6.88 -5.13
CA THR A 85 -10.72 7.86 -4.09
C THR A 85 -9.38 7.50 -3.45
N TRP A 86 -8.72 8.48 -2.84
CA TRP A 86 -7.49 8.33 -2.08
C TRP A 86 -7.62 7.28 -0.97
N GLU A 87 -8.77 7.23 -0.30
CA GLU A 87 -9.04 6.23 0.71
C GLU A 87 -9.06 4.81 0.13
N LYS A 88 -9.79 4.57 -0.98
CA LYS A 88 -9.82 3.27 -1.66
C LYS A 88 -8.42 2.88 -2.15
N ARG A 89 -7.70 3.85 -2.71
CA ARG A 89 -6.29 3.73 -3.10
C ARG A 89 -5.42 3.27 -1.91
N LEU A 90 -5.53 3.89 -0.74
CA LEU A 90 -4.79 3.50 0.46
C LEU A 90 -5.11 2.07 0.91
N LYS A 91 -6.39 1.68 0.95
CA LYS A 91 -6.81 0.33 1.35
C LYS A 91 -6.20 -0.76 0.46
N ILE A 92 -6.23 -0.58 -0.86
CA ILE A 92 -5.59 -1.50 -1.83
C ILE A 92 -4.10 -1.71 -1.51
N ARG A 93 -3.38 -0.66 -1.11
CA ARG A 93 -1.95 -0.76 -0.81
C ARG A 93 -1.70 -1.45 0.52
N ILE A 94 -2.54 -1.17 1.52
CA ILE A 94 -2.49 -1.82 2.84
C ILE A 94 -2.70 -3.33 2.69
N ASP A 95 -3.68 -3.74 1.90
CA ASP A 95 -3.94 -5.14 1.55
C ASP A 95 -2.70 -5.85 0.98
N VAL A 96 -2.06 -5.25 -0.03
CA VAL A 96 -0.84 -5.81 -0.64
C VAL A 96 0.33 -5.81 0.37
N ALA A 97 0.45 -4.77 1.19
CA ALA A 97 1.48 -4.70 2.21
C ALA A 97 1.32 -5.79 3.29
N HIS A 98 0.09 -6.12 3.69
CA HIS A 98 -0.19 -7.24 4.58
C HIS A 98 0.20 -8.58 3.95
N ALA A 99 -0.15 -8.81 2.68
CA ALA A 99 0.26 -10.03 1.96
C ALA A 99 1.79 -10.19 1.94
N LEU A 100 2.51 -9.12 1.62
CA LEU A 100 3.98 -9.12 1.60
C LEU A 100 4.57 -9.36 3.00
N ARG A 101 4.04 -8.70 4.03
CA ARG A 101 4.45 -8.93 5.42
C ARG A 101 4.27 -10.40 5.82
N TYR A 102 3.14 -10.99 5.44
CA TYR A 102 2.83 -12.38 5.73
C TYR A 102 3.88 -13.32 5.11
N ILE A 103 4.13 -13.19 3.80
CA ILE A 103 5.07 -14.09 3.11
C ILE A 103 6.54 -13.90 3.50
N HIS A 104 6.90 -12.71 4.01
CA HIS A 104 8.25 -12.41 4.48
C HIS A 104 8.55 -12.89 5.89
N SER A 105 7.54 -13.07 6.75
CA SER A 105 7.81 -13.23 8.20
C SER A 105 6.79 -14.04 9.01
N GLU A 106 5.63 -14.40 8.45
CA GLU A 106 4.54 -15.02 9.21
C GLU A 106 4.17 -16.44 8.71
N ILE A 107 4.89 -16.97 7.72
CA ILE A 107 4.69 -18.35 7.23
C ILE A 107 5.18 -19.35 8.29
N GLU A 108 4.39 -20.41 8.48
CA GLU A 108 4.73 -21.57 9.30
C GLU A 108 6.07 -22.20 8.83
N ASP A 109 6.80 -22.85 9.72
CA ASP A 109 8.15 -23.41 9.46
C ASP A 109 9.27 -22.40 9.11
N GLN A 110 9.05 -21.08 9.29
CA GLN A 110 10.06 -20.02 9.10
C GLN A 110 10.68 -19.98 7.69
N LYS A 111 10.00 -20.55 6.69
CA LYS A 111 10.40 -20.43 5.29
C LYS A 111 9.93 -19.06 4.77
N MET A 112 10.88 -18.16 4.54
CA MET A 112 10.59 -16.88 3.93
C MET A 112 10.32 -17.08 2.43
N ILE A 113 9.26 -16.47 1.91
CA ILE A 113 9.00 -16.43 0.47
C ILE A 113 9.29 -15.01 -0.02
N ILE A 114 10.16 -14.89 -1.02
CA ILE A 114 10.32 -13.66 -1.79
C ILE A 114 9.50 -13.82 -3.06
N ASN A 115 8.58 -12.89 -3.32
CA ASN A 115 7.68 -12.97 -4.47
C ASN A 115 8.42 -12.76 -5.80
N HIS A 116 9.31 -11.77 -5.86
CA HIS A 116 10.18 -11.41 -6.99
C HIS A 116 9.45 -10.89 -8.26
N ASP A 117 8.13 -10.74 -8.23
CA ASP A 117 7.32 -10.21 -9.35
C ASP A 117 6.23 -9.22 -8.88
N ILE A 118 6.56 -8.35 -7.92
CA ILE A 118 5.63 -7.33 -7.42
C ILE A 118 5.55 -6.14 -8.40
N TRP A 119 4.40 -6.02 -9.05
CA TRP A 119 4.02 -4.92 -9.94
C TRP A 119 2.50 -4.84 -10.08
N SER A 120 1.98 -3.73 -10.61
CA SER A 120 0.54 -3.46 -10.68
C SER A 120 -0.30 -4.52 -11.39
N TYR A 121 0.23 -5.21 -12.40
CA TYR A 121 -0.49 -6.28 -13.11
C TYR A 121 -0.69 -7.55 -12.29
N ASN A 122 0.14 -7.80 -11.27
CA ASN A 122 0.01 -8.98 -10.39
C ASN A 122 -0.78 -8.66 -9.12
N ILE A 123 -1.48 -7.52 -9.09
CA ILE A 123 -2.39 -7.14 -8.01
C ILE A 123 -3.81 -7.21 -8.55
N GLY A 124 -4.52 -8.28 -8.19
CA GLY A 124 -5.94 -8.45 -8.51
C GLY A 124 -6.80 -7.67 -7.54
N LEU A 125 -7.92 -7.13 -8.04
CA LEU A 125 -8.96 -6.49 -7.23
C LEU A 125 -10.25 -7.30 -7.32
N ASP A 126 -10.88 -7.53 -6.18
CA ASP A 126 -12.22 -8.10 -6.12
C ASP A 126 -13.31 -7.02 -6.30
N GLU A 127 -14.58 -7.46 -6.27
CA GLU A 127 -15.76 -6.60 -6.41
C GLU A 127 -15.89 -5.49 -5.35
N ASN A 128 -15.23 -5.66 -4.19
CA ASN A 128 -15.21 -4.70 -3.09
C ASN A 128 -13.92 -3.85 -3.08
N PHE A 129 -13.10 -3.91 -4.14
CA PHE A 129 -11.77 -3.31 -4.21
C PHE A 129 -10.77 -3.86 -3.17
N GLY A 130 -11.02 -5.05 -2.64
CA GLY A 130 -10.03 -5.80 -1.88
C GLY A 130 -8.91 -6.28 -2.79
N ALA A 131 -7.66 -6.03 -2.39
CA ALA A 131 -6.50 -6.34 -3.22
C ALA A 131 -5.84 -7.67 -2.84
N LYS A 132 -5.39 -8.41 -3.87
CA LYS A 132 -4.69 -9.68 -3.71
C LYS A 132 -3.48 -9.81 -4.62
N ILE A 133 -2.40 -10.42 -4.13
CA ILE A 133 -1.29 -10.86 -4.98
C ILE A 133 -1.74 -12.12 -5.74
N ILE A 134 -1.65 -12.09 -7.07
CA ILE A 134 -2.20 -13.15 -7.95
C ILE A 134 -1.15 -13.97 -8.71
N ASN A 135 0.15 -13.72 -8.49
CA ASN A 135 1.21 -14.41 -9.21
C ASN A 135 2.42 -14.73 -8.31
N PHE A 136 2.85 -15.99 -8.32
CA PHE A 136 4.03 -16.47 -7.57
C PHE A 136 5.04 -17.23 -8.44
N TRP A 137 4.98 -17.08 -9.77
CA TRP A 137 5.82 -17.80 -10.73
C TRP A 137 7.32 -17.66 -10.51
N TRP A 138 7.75 -16.47 -10.10
CA TRP A 138 9.16 -16.14 -9.90
C TRP A 138 9.58 -16.16 -8.44
N SER A 139 8.66 -16.60 -7.59
CA SER A 139 8.88 -16.63 -6.16
C SER A 139 9.87 -17.70 -5.76
N VAL A 140 10.57 -17.47 -4.65
CA VAL A 140 11.55 -18.42 -4.12
C VAL A 140 11.38 -18.59 -2.62
N PHE A 141 11.57 -19.82 -2.15
CA PHE A 141 11.73 -20.10 -0.74
C PHE A 141 13.18 -19.83 -0.33
N LEU A 142 13.37 -18.92 0.61
CA LEU A 142 14.66 -18.73 1.27
C LEU A 142 14.56 -19.20 2.72
N SER A 143 15.48 -20.08 3.10
CA SER A 143 15.79 -20.29 4.50
C SER A 143 16.62 -19.11 5.01
N PRO A 144 16.60 -18.78 6.32
CA PRO A 144 17.42 -17.69 6.89
C PRO A 144 18.90 -17.76 6.48
N ASP A 145 19.47 -18.98 6.35
CA ASP A 145 20.86 -19.21 5.94
C ASP A 145 21.14 -18.94 4.44
N GLN A 146 20.11 -18.67 3.63
CA GLN A 146 20.20 -18.49 2.18
C GLN A 146 19.94 -17.05 1.71
N GLU A 147 19.62 -16.12 2.62
CA GLU A 147 19.30 -14.72 2.30
C GLU A 147 20.47 -13.95 1.63
N ASN A 148 21.72 -14.40 1.87
CA ASN A 148 22.92 -13.76 1.32
C ASN A 148 23.61 -14.56 0.20
N LYS A 149 22.99 -15.65 -0.27
CA LYS A 149 23.55 -16.47 -1.35
C LYS A 149 23.30 -15.80 -2.70
N ASP A 150 24.24 -16.01 -3.60
CA ASP A 150 24.13 -15.57 -4.99
C ASP A 150 23.06 -16.42 -5.68
N HIS A 151 21.94 -15.79 -6.04
CA HIS A 151 20.86 -16.45 -6.73
C HIS A 151 21.05 -16.19 -8.23
N HIS A 152 21.51 -17.19 -8.98
CA HIS A 152 21.72 -17.12 -10.43
C HIS A 152 20.39 -17.11 -11.23
N LEU A 153 19.44 -16.27 -10.82
CA LEU A 153 18.17 -16.01 -11.48
C LEU A 153 18.33 -14.85 -12.47
N ILE A 154 19.18 -15.05 -13.47
CA ILE A 154 19.50 -14.02 -14.48
C ILE A 154 18.24 -13.72 -15.31
N GLY A 155 17.82 -12.46 -15.34
CA GLY A 155 16.72 -11.98 -16.18
C GLY A 155 15.32 -12.08 -15.57
N VAL A 156 15.20 -12.63 -14.35
CA VAL A 156 13.93 -12.73 -13.61
C VAL A 156 13.51 -11.37 -13.03
N GLY A 157 12.21 -11.13 -12.89
CA GLY A 157 11.64 -9.85 -12.43
C GLY A 157 11.42 -8.84 -13.57
N ARG A 158 10.50 -7.89 -13.37
CA ARG A 158 10.15 -6.86 -14.37
C ARG A 158 11.14 -5.70 -14.35
N LYS A 159 11.66 -5.32 -15.52
CA LYS A 159 12.70 -4.28 -15.67
C LYS A 159 12.49 -3.03 -14.82
N PHE A 160 11.26 -2.52 -14.74
CA PHE A 160 10.94 -1.24 -14.08
C PHE A 160 10.62 -1.36 -12.59
N ASN A 161 10.39 -2.57 -12.10
CA ASN A 161 10.11 -2.89 -10.69
C ASN A 161 11.27 -3.66 -10.05
N ARG A 162 12.34 -3.93 -10.82
CA ARG A 162 13.49 -4.72 -10.37
C ARG A 162 14.35 -3.89 -9.43
N ASP A 163 14.69 -4.50 -8.30
CA ASP A 163 15.63 -3.97 -7.33
C ASP A 163 17.00 -3.67 -8.00
N PRO A 164 17.47 -2.42 -7.95
CA PRO A 164 18.70 -1.99 -8.60
C PRO A 164 19.95 -2.59 -7.94
N GLU A 165 19.92 -2.88 -6.65
CA GLU A 165 21.02 -3.53 -5.95
C GLU A 165 21.07 -5.03 -6.29
N TYR A 166 19.92 -5.72 -6.28
CA TYR A 166 19.82 -7.11 -6.78
C TYR A 166 20.33 -7.24 -8.22
N GLU A 167 19.97 -6.31 -9.11
CA GLU A 167 20.44 -6.31 -10.50
C GLU A 167 21.98 -6.23 -10.59
N LYS A 168 22.61 -5.52 -9.65
CA LYS A 168 24.06 -5.33 -9.58
C LYS A 168 24.79 -6.49 -8.91
N ASN A 169 24.27 -7.00 -7.79
CA ASN A 169 24.99 -7.91 -6.91
C ASN A 169 24.44 -9.35 -6.88
N ARG A 170 23.28 -9.60 -7.53
CA ARG A 170 22.58 -10.90 -7.58
C ARG A 170 22.16 -11.47 -6.23
N LYS A 171 22.09 -10.62 -5.19
CA LYS A 171 21.62 -10.98 -3.85
C LYS A 171 20.15 -10.61 -3.70
N LEU A 172 19.31 -11.64 -3.79
CA LEU A 172 17.87 -11.49 -3.64
C LEU A 172 17.52 -11.50 -2.14
N LYS A 173 16.80 -10.46 -1.70
CA LYS A 173 16.32 -10.35 -0.31
C LYS A 173 14.86 -9.89 -0.28
N LYS A 174 14.21 -9.96 0.88
CA LYS A 174 12.84 -9.42 1.07
C LYS A 174 12.74 -7.94 0.69
N GLU A 175 13.84 -7.19 0.86
CA GLU A 175 13.96 -5.79 0.45
C GLU A 175 13.84 -5.59 -1.08
N SER A 176 14.04 -6.65 -1.87
CA SER A 176 13.77 -6.62 -3.32
C SER A 176 12.28 -6.52 -3.62
N ASP A 177 11.42 -7.23 -2.87
CA ASP A 177 9.96 -7.07 -2.97
C ASP A 177 9.52 -5.70 -2.45
N VAL A 178 10.17 -5.18 -1.39
CA VAL A 178 9.90 -3.82 -0.86
C VAL A 178 10.14 -2.77 -1.95
N TYR A 179 11.20 -2.91 -2.74
CA TYR A 179 11.46 -2.02 -3.88
C TYR A 179 10.35 -2.11 -4.93
N GLY A 180 10.00 -3.32 -5.36
CA GLY A 180 8.93 -3.54 -6.33
C GLY A 180 7.59 -2.98 -5.87
N PHE A 181 7.27 -3.14 -4.58
CA PHE A 181 6.10 -2.54 -3.95
C PHE A 181 6.18 -1.01 -3.91
N GLY A 182 7.35 -0.44 -3.59
CA GLY A 182 7.59 1.01 -3.66
C GLY A 182 7.31 1.60 -5.04
N VAL A 183 7.67 0.89 -6.12
CA VAL A 183 7.31 1.29 -7.49
C VAL A 183 5.78 1.30 -7.66
N VAL A 184 5.08 0.26 -7.21
CA VAL A 184 3.60 0.21 -7.25
C VAL A 184 2.98 1.37 -6.45
N LEU A 185 3.53 1.72 -5.29
CA LEU A 185 3.07 2.86 -4.51
C LEU A 185 3.11 4.16 -5.34
N PHE A 186 4.19 4.38 -6.07
CA PHE A 186 4.30 5.53 -6.97
C PHE A 186 3.40 5.42 -8.20
N GLU A 187 3.23 4.24 -8.80
CA GLU A 187 2.31 4.07 -9.93
C GLU A 187 0.89 4.51 -9.55
N ILE A 188 0.42 4.10 -8.38
CA ILE A 188 -0.94 4.43 -7.94
C ILE A 188 -1.03 5.89 -7.41
N LEU A 189 0.08 6.52 -7.00
CA LEU A 189 0.13 7.94 -6.64
C LEU A 189 0.10 8.84 -7.88
N CYS A 190 0.85 8.47 -8.91
CA CYS A 190 0.99 9.24 -10.14
C CYS A 190 -0.11 8.93 -11.17
N GLY A 191 -0.85 7.83 -10.97
CA GLY A 191 -1.88 7.37 -11.92
C GLY A 191 -1.29 6.90 -13.25
N ARG A 192 0.01 6.55 -13.26
CA ARG A 192 0.78 6.21 -14.46
C ARG A 192 1.66 5.01 -14.19
N LEU A 193 1.87 4.20 -15.23
CA LEU A 193 2.71 3.02 -15.13
C LEU A 193 4.19 3.39 -15.04
N ALA A 194 4.99 2.53 -14.42
CA ALA A 194 6.40 2.77 -14.18
C ALA A 194 7.22 2.98 -15.47
N TYR A 195 6.70 2.49 -16.60
CA TYR A 195 7.28 2.59 -17.94
C TYR A 195 6.56 3.59 -18.85
N ASP A 196 5.73 4.48 -18.30
CA ASP A 196 5.14 5.57 -19.08
C ASP A 196 6.26 6.36 -19.80
N PRO A 197 6.10 6.67 -21.11
CA PRO A 197 7.10 7.40 -21.89
C PRO A 197 7.58 8.70 -21.23
N ILE A 198 6.76 9.36 -20.40
CA ILE A 198 7.17 10.56 -19.68
C ILE A 198 8.37 10.30 -18.76
N TYR A 199 8.37 9.17 -18.04
CA TYR A 199 9.47 8.81 -17.14
C TYR A 199 10.67 8.27 -17.90
N LEU A 200 10.44 7.55 -19.00
CA LEU A 200 11.51 6.99 -19.83
C LEU A 200 12.37 8.06 -20.51
N LYS A 201 11.82 9.26 -20.75
CA LYS A 201 12.60 10.42 -21.23
C LYS A 201 13.62 10.92 -20.21
N GLU A 202 13.33 10.78 -18.93
CA GLU A 202 14.21 11.24 -17.84
C GLU A 202 15.13 10.15 -17.29
N SER A 203 14.68 8.90 -17.30
CA SER A 203 15.44 7.75 -16.84
C SER A 203 15.02 6.48 -17.57
N TRP A 204 15.99 5.75 -18.12
CA TRP A 204 15.75 4.45 -18.76
C TRP A 204 15.19 3.38 -17.80
N ARG A 205 15.30 3.62 -16.48
CA ARG A 205 14.73 2.80 -15.40
C ARG A 205 13.31 3.21 -15.00
N GLY A 206 12.71 4.20 -15.66
CA GLY A 206 11.31 4.56 -15.48
C GLY A 206 11.04 5.39 -14.23
N LEU A 207 9.88 5.16 -13.61
CA LEU A 207 9.32 6.00 -12.55
C LEU A 207 10.17 6.09 -11.28
N ALA A 208 10.75 4.99 -10.79
CA ALA A 208 11.39 4.98 -9.47
C ALA A 208 12.55 5.99 -9.32
N PRO A 209 13.52 6.09 -10.26
CA PRO A 209 14.54 7.14 -10.21
C PRO A 209 13.98 8.56 -10.33
N VAL A 210 12.93 8.75 -11.15
CA VAL A 210 12.28 10.06 -11.31
C VAL A 210 11.62 10.47 -10.01
N ALA A 211 10.85 9.58 -9.37
CA ALA A 211 10.20 9.82 -8.09
C ALA A 211 11.22 10.15 -6.97
N ARG A 212 12.35 9.43 -6.90
CA ARG A 212 13.44 9.74 -5.94
C ARG A 212 14.04 11.12 -6.15
N ARG A 213 14.29 11.49 -7.41
CA ARG A 213 14.80 12.82 -7.76
C ARG A 213 13.80 13.89 -7.35
N SER A 214 12.54 13.74 -7.74
CA SER A 214 11.47 14.70 -7.43
C SER A 214 11.21 14.84 -5.92
N PHE A 215 11.31 13.75 -5.15
CA PHE A 215 11.25 13.81 -3.69
C PHE A 215 12.42 14.65 -3.13
N SER A 216 13.65 14.42 -3.63
CA SER A 216 14.84 15.15 -3.18
C SER A 216 14.81 16.63 -3.57
N THR A 217 14.21 16.98 -4.71
CA THR A 217 14.07 18.36 -5.19
C THR A 217 12.80 19.05 -4.72
N ARG A 218 11.95 18.38 -3.92
CA ARG A 218 10.65 18.87 -3.44
C ARG A 218 9.69 19.28 -4.57
N THR A 219 9.67 18.49 -5.64
CA THR A 219 8.78 18.67 -6.80
C THR A 219 7.88 17.45 -7.03
N LEU A 220 7.81 16.52 -6.07
CA LEU A 220 7.03 15.29 -6.22
C LEU A 220 5.52 15.55 -6.37
N GLU A 221 5.04 16.64 -5.78
CA GLU A 221 3.66 17.11 -5.88
C GLU A 221 3.22 17.32 -7.34
N GLU A 222 4.16 17.61 -8.25
CA GLU A 222 3.91 17.77 -9.68
C GLU A 222 3.62 16.43 -10.38
N LEU A 223 4.11 15.31 -9.83
CA LEU A 223 3.90 13.97 -10.39
C LEU A 223 2.58 13.34 -9.95
N ILE A 224 1.96 13.85 -8.88
CA ILE A 224 0.72 13.30 -8.31
C ILE A 224 -0.41 13.41 -9.34
N ASP A 225 -1.13 12.30 -9.51
CA ASP A 225 -2.30 12.17 -10.37
C ASP A 225 -3.28 13.34 -10.10
N PRO A 226 -3.60 14.18 -11.10
CA PRO A 226 -4.54 15.28 -10.94
C PRO A 226 -5.90 14.82 -10.41
N ILE A 227 -6.33 13.60 -10.76
CA ILE A 227 -7.59 13.00 -10.31
C ILE A 227 -7.60 12.76 -8.80
N ILE A 228 -6.44 12.54 -8.17
CA ILE A 228 -6.32 12.44 -6.70
C ILE A 228 -6.44 13.82 -6.04
N LYS A 229 -6.01 14.89 -6.73
CA LYS A 229 -6.08 16.26 -6.20
C LYS A 229 -7.52 16.80 -6.21
N GLU A 230 -8.32 16.35 -7.18
CA GLU A 230 -9.70 16.77 -7.40
C GLU A 230 -10.64 15.57 -7.20
N GLU A 231 -10.87 15.14 -5.94
CA GLU A 231 -11.83 14.06 -5.68
C GLU A 231 -13.27 14.53 -5.98
N VAL A 232 -13.89 13.91 -6.99
CA VAL A 232 -15.33 14.02 -7.23
C VAL A 232 -16.03 12.91 -6.45
N GLY A 233 -16.99 13.28 -5.59
CA GLY A 233 -17.77 12.28 -4.85
C GLY A 233 -18.65 11.43 -5.78
N GLU A 234 -19.06 10.25 -5.31
CA GLU A 234 -19.93 9.31 -6.06
C GLU A 234 -21.26 9.94 -6.55
N ASN A 235 -21.63 11.12 -6.03
CA ASN A 235 -22.84 11.89 -6.36
C ASN A 235 -22.60 13.08 -7.30
N GLY A 236 -21.42 13.23 -7.91
CA GLY A 236 -21.13 14.33 -8.85
C GLY A 236 -20.96 15.72 -8.21
N PHE A 237 -21.02 15.84 -6.88
CA PHE A 237 -20.61 17.04 -6.16
C PHE A 237 -19.10 17.00 -5.90
N VAL A 238 -18.42 18.09 -6.27
CA VAL A 238 -17.00 18.33 -5.94
C VAL A 238 -16.91 18.55 -4.43
N LEU A 239 -16.61 17.49 -3.68
CA LEU A 239 -16.08 17.64 -2.33
C LEU A 239 -14.63 18.06 -2.55
N ASN A 240 -14.27 19.31 -2.30
CA ASN A 240 -12.86 19.74 -2.22
C ASN A 240 -12.13 18.96 -1.11
N ARG A 241 -11.83 17.68 -1.33
CA ARG A 241 -11.23 16.75 -0.39
C ARG A 241 -10.28 15.83 -1.14
N GLY A 242 -9.27 16.41 -1.80
CA GLY A 242 -8.04 15.68 -2.09
C GLY A 242 -7.42 15.10 -0.81
N PRO A 243 -6.30 14.37 -0.93
CA PRO A 243 -5.68 13.69 0.20
C PRO A 243 -5.35 14.66 1.34
N ASN A 244 -5.62 14.24 2.57
CA ASN A 244 -5.14 14.93 3.76
C ASN A 244 -3.61 15.12 3.65
N LYS A 245 -3.10 16.31 4.02
CA LYS A 245 -1.67 16.63 3.87
C LYS A 245 -0.76 15.68 4.64
N ASP A 246 -1.13 15.32 5.86
CA ASP A 246 -0.36 14.39 6.70
C ASP A 246 -0.44 12.96 6.15
N SER A 247 -1.62 12.55 5.65
CA SER A 247 -1.82 11.28 4.95
C SER A 247 -0.90 11.18 3.73
N LEU A 248 -0.92 12.21 2.87
CA LEU A 248 -0.12 12.27 1.65
C LEU A 248 1.37 12.30 1.97
N HIS A 249 1.79 13.11 2.95
CA HIS A 249 3.18 13.22 3.35
C HIS A 249 3.71 11.90 3.93
N THR A 250 2.94 11.26 4.81
CA THR A 250 3.27 9.95 5.38
C THR A 250 3.42 8.91 4.27
N PHE A 251 2.46 8.89 3.33
CA PHE A 251 2.47 7.99 2.18
C PHE A 251 3.71 8.19 1.29
N ILE A 252 3.98 9.43 0.89
CA ILE A 252 5.11 9.78 0.03
C ILE A 252 6.44 9.39 0.71
N THR A 253 6.55 9.65 2.01
CA THR A 253 7.76 9.34 2.79
C THR A 253 8.05 7.86 2.81
N ILE A 254 7.05 7.02 3.12
CA ILE A 254 7.25 5.56 3.13
C ILE A 254 7.51 5.01 1.72
N ALA A 255 6.81 5.52 0.69
CA ALA A 255 7.04 5.12 -0.70
C ALA A 255 8.46 5.45 -1.17
N HIS A 256 8.98 6.62 -0.82
CA HIS A 256 10.35 7.01 -1.10
C HIS A 256 11.38 6.09 -0.43
N GLN A 257 11.17 5.74 0.84
CA GLN A 257 12.04 4.80 1.56
C GLN A 257 12.05 3.41 0.92
N CYS A 258 10.89 2.91 0.44
CA CYS A 258 10.79 1.63 -0.24
C CYS A 258 11.64 1.54 -1.52
N VAL A 259 11.78 2.65 -2.26
CA VAL A 259 12.56 2.68 -3.51
C VAL A 259 14.03 3.07 -3.33
N ALA A 260 14.57 3.03 -2.10
CA ALA A 260 16.00 3.32 -1.86
C ALA A 260 16.92 2.47 -2.75
N GLU A 261 18.04 3.04 -3.21
CA GLU A 261 18.99 2.34 -4.09
C GLU A 261 19.59 1.10 -3.43
N THR A 262 19.85 1.18 -2.13
CA THR A 262 20.38 0.06 -1.36
C THR A 262 19.28 -0.63 -0.55
N GLN A 263 19.34 -1.97 -0.49
CA GLN A 263 18.46 -2.85 0.25
C GLN A 263 18.44 -2.48 1.74
N ASP A 264 19.61 -2.26 2.35
CA ASP A 264 19.73 -2.00 3.80
C ASP A 264 19.06 -0.69 4.26
N GLN A 265 18.73 0.22 3.34
CA GLN A 265 18.02 1.47 3.64
C GLN A 265 16.49 1.33 3.50
N ARG A 266 16.01 0.19 3.00
CA ARG A 266 14.58 -0.03 2.78
C ARG A 266 13.92 -0.50 4.09
N PRO A 267 12.69 -0.07 4.35
CA PRO A 267 11.95 -0.48 5.53
C PRO A 267 11.51 -1.95 5.41
N THR A 268 11.28 -2.59 6.56
CA THR A 268 10.59 -3.89 6.56
C THR A 268 9.11 -3.71 6.21
N MET A 269 8.46 -4.74 5.66
CA MET A 269 7.02 -4.69 5.38
C MET A 269 6.16 -4.42 6.62
N LYS A 270 6.63 -4.79 7.82
CA LYS A 270 5.99 -4.40 9.10
C LYS A 270 5.94 -2.88 9.28
N VAL A 271 7.03 -2.18 8.98
CA VAL A 271 7.08 -0.71 9.04
C VAL A 271 6.21 -0.11 7.94
N VAL A 272 6.26 -0.66 6.73
CA VAL A 272 5.45 -0.19 5.60
C VAL A 272 3.95 -0.27 5.91
N VAL A 273 3.46 -1.42 6.42
CA VAL A 273 2.06 -1.58 6.84
C VAL A 273 1.68 -0.51 7.86
N LYS A 274 2.48 -0.35 8.92
CA LYS A 274 2.21 0.62 9.99
C LYS A 274 2.08 2.05 9.46
N GLU A 275 2.99 2.48 8.59
CA GLU A 275 2.95 3.85 8.06
C GLU A 275 1.81 4.04 7.04
N LEU A 276 1.43 3.02 6.27
CA LEU A 276 0.26 3.09 5.39
C LEU A 276 -1.07 3.13 6.18
N GLU A 277 -1.20 2.33 7.23
CA GLU A 277 -2.34 2.38 8.15
C GLU A 277 -2.44 3.75 8.84
N LYS A 278 -1.30 4.33 9.25
CA LYS A 278 -1.22 5.69 9.78
C LYS A 278 -1.65 6.74 8.75
N ALA A 279 -1.25 6.59 7.48
CA ALA A 279 -1.71 7.47 6.42
C ALA A 279 -3.23 7.38 6.20
N LEU A 280 -3.82 6.17 6.27
CA LEU A 280 -5.27 5.98 6.21
C LEU A 280 -5.97 6.59 7.43
N PHE A 281 -5.40 6.45 8.61
CA PHE A 281 -5.89 7.08 9.83
C PHE A 281 -5.95 8.60 9.68
N PHE A 282 -4.90 9.25 9.18
CA PHE A 282 -4.93 10.69 8.90
C PHE A 282 -5.99 11.09 7.86
N GLN A 283 -6.23 10.25 6.86
CA GLN A 283 -7.28 10.50 5.88
C GLN A 283 -8.68 10.42 6.51
N ASN A 284 -8.93 9.44 7.37
CA ASN A 284 -10.24 9.19 7.98
C ASN A 284 -10.58 10.17 9.10
N ASN A 285 -9.63 10.50 9.98
CA ASN A 285 -9.87 11.46 11.07
C ASN A 285 -10.07 12.91 10.60
N ASN A 286 -9.85 13.17 9.32
CA ASN A 286 -10.18 14.45 8.70
C ASN A 286 -11.67 14.56 8.31
N LYS A 287 -12.46 13.47 8.43
CA LYS A 287 -13.88 13.46 8.08
C LYS A 287 -14.78 14.01 9.19
N ASP A 288 -14.42 13.80 10.45
CA ASP A 288 -15.30 14.07 11.61
C ASP A 288 -14.76 15.13 12.59
N ASN A 289 -13.53 15.61 12.41
CA ASN A 289 -12.97 16.64 13.29
C ASN A 289 -13.19 18.03 12.67
N PRO A 290 -14.00 18.93 13.28
CA PRO A 290 -14.08 20.30 12.83
C PRO A 290 -12.67 20.91 12.88
N LYS A 291 -12.12 21.24 11.71
CA LYS A 291 -10.81 21.85 11.58
C LYS A 291 -10.83 23.22 12.26
N MET A 292 -10.37 23.26 13.50
CA MET A 292 -9.98 24.50 14.14
C MET A 292 -8.54 24.78 13.72
N SER A 293 -8.29 25.91 13.06
CA SER A 293 -6.94 26.26 12.65
C SER A 293 -6.07 26.54 13.87
N LEU A 294 -4.73 26.45 13.72
CA LEU A 294 -3.83 26.88 14.80
C LEU A 294 -4.08 28.34 15.19
N GLU A 295 -4.52 29.17 14.24
CA GLU A 295 -4.83 30.57 14.49
C GLU A 295 -6.09 30.72 15.34
N ASP A 296 -7.13 29.94 15.06
CA ASP A 296 -8.33 29.88 15.89
C ASP A 296 -7.99 29.36 17.30
N ILE A 297 -7.16 28.32 17.39
CA ILE A 297 -6.68 27.78 18.69
C ILE A 297 -5.90 28.85 19.47
N LYS A 298 -5.04 29.62 18.80
CA LYS A 298 -4.34 30.75 19.44
C LYS A 298 -5.32 31.83 19.87
N GLN A 299 -6.33 32.17 19.09
CA GLN A 299 -7.32 33.18 19.48
C GLN A 299 -8.10 32.75 20.72
N VAL A 300 -8.53 31.49 20.79
CA VAL A 300 -9.34 31.00 21.91
C VAL A 300 -8.53 30.66 23.16
N THR A 301 -7.21 30.45 23.06
CA THR A 301 -6.28 30.18 24.20
C THR A 301 -5.38 31.36 24.59
N PRO A 302 -5.71 32.58 24.15
CA PRO A 302 -4.82 33.73 23.99
C PRO A 302 -3.33 33.41 23.76
N ASN A 303 -3.02 32.78 22.63
CA ASN A 303 -1.69 32.34 22.23
C ASN A 303 -1.02 31.42 23.26
N PHE A 304 -1.79 30.50 23.85
CA PHE A 304 -1.34 29.59 24.90
C PHE A 304 -0.79 30.34 26.13
N HIS A 305 -1.48 31.39 26.57
CA HIS A 305 -1.09 32.19 27.74
C HIS A 305 -1.05 31.31 29.00
N ASP A 306 -0.12 31.59 29.91
CA ASP A 306 0.04 30.79 31.15
C ASP A 306 -1.19 30.94 32.08
N ASP A 307 -1.99 32.01 31.98
CA ASP A 307 -3.26 32.15 32.71
C ASP A 307 -4.30 31.10 32.32
N ASN A 308 -4.17 30.52 31.13
CA ASN A 308 -5.03 29.45 30.64
C ASN A 308 -4.42 28.07 30.85
N PHE A 309 -3.25 27.96 31.47
CA PHE A 309 -2.61 26.68 31.73
C PHE A 309 -3.43 25.85 32.72
N ILE A 310 -3.79 24.64 32.33
CA ILE A 310 -4.58 23.73 33.17
C ILE A 310 -3.79 22.53 33.67
N GLY A 311 -2.61 22.27 33.11
CA GLY A 311 -1.75 21.16 33.52
C GLY A 311 -0.72 20.81 32.48
N GLY A 312 0.37 20.15 32.89
CA GLY A 312 1.45 19.77 31.99
C GLY A 312 2.25 18.60 32.55
N GLY A 313 2.68 17.71 31.65
CA GLY A 313 3.58 16.60 31.96
C GLY A 313 4.79 16.60 31.01
N GLY A 314 5.56 15.51 30.98
CA GLY A 314 6.77 15.40 30.14
C GLY A 314 6.56 15.52 28.61
N PHE A 315 5.31 15.61 28.15
CA PHE A 315 4.93 15.49 26.73
C PHE A 315 4.21 16.73 26.19
N GLY A 316 4.08 17.79 26.99
CA GLY A 316 3.46 19.05 26.57
C GLY A 316 2.63 19.71 27.65
N LYS A 317 2.30 20.98 27.41
CA LYS A 317 1.42 21.79 28.27
C LYS A 317 -0.01 21.78 27.72
N VAL A 318 -0.98 21.79 28.61
CA VAL A 318 -2.41 21.81 28.30
C VAL A 318 -2.99 23.15 28.71
N TYR A 319 -3.83 23.71 27.84
CA TYR A 319 -4.43 25.03 27.99
C TYR A 319 -5.94 24.95 27.80
N LYS A 320 -6.68 25.76 28.56
CA LYS A 320 -8.10 26.00 28.37
C LYS A 320 -8.31 27.09 27.32
N GLY A 321 -9.31 26.92 26.46
CA GLY A 321 -9.77 27.98 25.57
C GLY A 321 -11.29 28.08 25.54
N ASN A 322 -11.81 29.21 25.09
CA ASN A 322 -13.25 29.43 24.93
C ASN A 322 -13.57 29.74 23.46
N LEU A 323 -14.26 28.84 22.79
CA LEU A 323 -14.75 29.00 21.43
C LEU A 323 -16.17 29.57 21.47
N GLN A 324 -16.43 30.63 20.71
CA GLN A 324 -17.79 31.13 20.52
C GLN A 324 -18.53 30.25 19.51
N ASP A 325 -19.69 29.72 19.91
CA ASP A 325 -20.52 28.81 19.10
C ASP A 325 -21.98 29.29 19.18
N GLY A 326 -22.41 30.07 18.18
CA GLY A 326 -23.68 30.79 18.21
C GLY A 326 -23.75 31.80 19.37
N ASP A 327 -24.82 31.69 20.17
CA ASP A 327 -25.03 32.52 21.37
C ASP A 327 -24.31 31.98 22.63
N GLY A 328 -23.59 30.86 22.52
CA GLY A 328 -22.91 30.20 23.63
C GLY A 328 -21.38 30.24 23.54
N PHE A 329 -20.72 29.89 24.65
CA PHE A 329 -19.29 29.59 24.69
C PHE A 329 -19.08 28.11 24.93
N LYS A 330 -18.30 27.47 24.05
CA LYS A 330 -17.82 26.10 24.20
C LYS A 330 -16.41 26.14 24.75
N THR A 331 -16.21 25.56 25.93
CA THR A 331 -14.85 25.35 26.45
C THR A 331 -14.13 24.28 25.63
N ILE A 332 -12.91 24.58 25.23
CA ILE A 332 -12.00 23.64 24.58
C ILE A 332 -10.75 23.42 25.44
N VAL A 333 -10.09 22.29 25.21
CA VAL A 333 -8.81 21.95 25.82
C VAL A 333 -7.80 21.73 24.71
N ALA A 334 -6.74 22.53 24.69
CA ALA A 334 -5.67 22.46 23.69
C ALA A 334 -4.37 21.97 24.34
N LYS A 335 -3.81 20.88 23.83
CA LYS A 335 -2.50 20.39 24.25
C LYS A 335 -1.44 20.80 23.23
N ARG A 336 -0.40 21.50 23.69
CA ARG A 336 0.72 21.93 22.84
C ARG A 336 1.95 21.08 23.13
N LEU A 337 2.46 20.43 22.08
CA LEU A 337 3.71 19.69 22.14
C LEU A 337 4.87 20.63 22.50
N ASP A 338 5.70 20.21 23.45
CA ASP A 338 6.95 20.86 23.80
C ASP A 338 8.12 20.07 23.18
N THR A 339 8.78 20.65 22.19
CA THR A 339 9.85 19.97 21.44
C THR A 339 11.24 20.16 22.05
N ARG A 340 11.37 20.91 23.15
CA ARG A 340 12.67 21.28 23.75
C ARG A 340 13.52 20.09 24.21
N PHE A 341 12.90 18.92 24.45
CA PHE A 341 13.58 17.72 24.96
C PHE A 341 13.62 16.54 23.98
N GLY A 342 13.17 16.71 22.73
CA GLY A 342 13.33 15.74 21.63
C GLY A 342 12.64 14.36 21.77
N GLN A 343 12.16 13.98 22.96
CA GLN A 343 11.54 12.67 23.21
C GLN A 343 10.00 12.68 23.09
N GLY A 344 9.35 13.84 23.14
CA GLY A 344 7.90 13.95 23.32
C GLY A 344 7.01 13.67 22.10
N GLU A 345 7.54 13.67 20.87
CA GLU A 345 6.71 13.48 19.65
C GLU A 345 6.02 12.12 19.63
N GLN A 346 6.76 11.04 19.83
CA GLN A 346 6.23 9.69 19.72
C GLN A 346 5.13 9.42 20.76
N GLN A 347 5.30 9.94 21.99
CA GLN A 347 4.31 9.79 23.06
C GLN A 347 3.10 10.71 22.84
N PHE A 348 3.31 11.94 22.35
CA PHE A 348 2.22 12.85 21.99
C PHE A 348 1.32 12.24 20.90
N PHE A 349 1.91 11.64 19.87
CA PHE A 349 1.15 10.90 18.85
C PHE A 349 0.46 9.65 19.40
N SER A 350 1.09 8.95 20.36
CA SER A 350 0.47 7.77 21.00
C SER A 350 -0.75 8.17 21.84
N GLU A 351 -0.68 9.27 22.58
CA GLU A 351 -1.80 9.79 23.38
C GLU A 351 -2.95 10.29 22.49
N LEU A 352 -2.64 11.00 21.40
CA LEU A 352 -3.63 11.37 20.39
C LEU A 352 -4.33 10.15 19.80
N GLN A 353 -3.56 9.09 19.51
CA GLN A 353 -4.12 7.84 18.98
C GLN A 353 -5.10 7.21 19.97
N ILE A 354 -4.75 7.15 21.27
CA ILE A 354 -5.63 6.63 22.33
C ILE A 354 -6.90 7.49 22.47
N LEU A 355 -6.77 8.81 22.55
CA LEU A 355 -7.90 9.72 22.74
C LEU A 355 -8.88 9.67 21.55
N LEU A 356 -8.37 9.51 20.33
CA LEU A 356 -9.19 9.36 19.12
C LEU A 356 -9.83 7.96 19.03
N LEU A 357 -9.22 6.92 19.61
CA LEU A 357 -9.80 5.58 19.72
C LEU A 357 -10.96 5.51 20.73
N ILE A 358 -10.91 6.29 21.82
CA ILE A 358 -11.94 6.28 22.89
C ILE A 358 -13.29 6.84 22.40
N HIS A 359 -13.31 7.65 21.33
CA HIS A 359 -14.56 8.16 20.73
C HIS A 359 -15.32 7.13 19.87
N PHE A 360 -14.84 5.89 19.75
CA PHE A 360 -15.44 4.81 18.94
C PHE A 360 -16.01 3.63 19.76
N VAL A 361 -16.28 3.80 21.07
CA VAL A 361 -16.97 2.79 21.90
C VAL A 361 -18.36 3.23 22.29
#